data_AF-A0A2E5X2F0-F1
#
_entry.id   AF-A0A2E5X2F0-F1
#
_cell.length_a   1.000
_cell.length_b   1.000
_cell.length_c   1.000
_cell.angle_alpha   90.00
_cell.angle_beta   90.00
_cell.angle_gamma   90.00
#
_symmetry.space_group_name_H-M   'P 1'
#
loop_
_entity.id
_entity.type
_entity.pdbx_description
1 polymer ?
#
loop_
_entity_poly.entity_id
_entity_poly.type
_entity_poly.pdbx_seq_one_letter_code
_entity_poly.pdbx_strand_id
1 'polypeptide(L)'
;MAGDSCGASGSREILERLQMQILEKGLETKARVNGCTCIGPCEQGTNMIVYPEGIFYTRVSPDDVSEIVDEHLVGGRPVERLIYQAPAPQ
;
A
#
# COMPACT_ATOMS: atom_id res chain seq x y z
N MET A 1 -6.48 -26.03 -13.43
CA MET A 1 -7.17 -24.73 -13.55
C MET A 1 -6.42 -23.76 -12.67
N ALA A 2 -5.51 -22.97 -13.25
CA ALA A 2 -4.79 -21.92 -12.52
C ALA A 2 -5.72 -20.71 -12.46
N GLY A 3 -6.31 -20.47 -11.30
CA GLY A 3 -7.10 -19.28 -11.06
C GLY A 3 -6.19 -18.07 -11.18
N ASP A 4 -6.55 -17.16 -12.09
CA ASP A 4 -5.93 -15.85 -12.29
C ASP A 4 -6.01 -15.08 -10.96
N SER A 5 -4.97 -15.26 -10.16
CA SER A 5 -4.91 -14.79 -8.78
C SER A 5 -4.01 -13.57 -8.77
N CYS A 6 -4.40 -12.51 -8.08
CA CYS A 6 -3.66 -11.25 -7.84
C CYS A 6 -2.22 -11.39 -7.27
N GLY A 7 -1.59 -12.56 -7.34
CA GLY A 7 -0.16 -12.78 -7.13
C GLY A 7 0.72 -12.49 -8.35
N ALA A 8 0.17 -12.14 -9.52
CA ALA A 8 0.91 -12.14 -10.79
C ALA A 8 1.47 -10.77 -11.27
N SER A 9 1.21 -9.62 -10.64
CA SER A 9 1.65 -8.34 -11.25
C SER A 9 2.20 -7.23 -10.34
N GLY A 10 2.58 -7.51 -9.09
CA GLY A 10 3.40 -6.56 -8.31
C GLY A 10 3.05 -6.38 -6.83
N SER A 11 1.95 -6.97 -6.36
CA SER A 11 1.53 -6.93 -4.95
C SER A 11 2.57 -7.52 -3.99
N ARG A 12 3.19 -8.64 -4.39
CA ARG A 12 4.26 -9.29 -3.64
C ARG A 12 5.51 -8.40 -3.53
N GLU A 13 5.93 -7.79 -4.63
CA GLU A 13 7.11 -6.92 -4.64
C GLU A 13 6.91 -5.70 -3.75
N ILE A 14 5.70 -5.10 -3.79
CA ILE A 14 5.31 -4.00 -2.90
C ILE A 14 5.39 -4.43 -1.43
N LEU A 15 4.87 -5.61 -1.08
CA LEU A 15 4.91 -6.13 0.28
C LEU A 15 6.34 -6.37 0.79
N GLU A 16 7.21 -6.94 -0.06
CA GLU A 16 8.62 -7.17 0.27
C GLU A 16 9.36 -5.84 0.45
N ARG A 17 9.14 -4.87 -0.46
CA ARG A 17 9.70 -3.50 -0.38
C ARG A 17 9.27 -2.78 0.89
N LEU A 18 7.99 -2.86 1.25
CA LEU A 18 7.45 -2.23 2.46
C LEU A 18 8.08 -2.80 3.72
N GLN A 19 8.18 -4.13 3.81
CA GLN A 19 8.81 -4.77 4.97
C GLN A 19 10.29 -4.37 5.10
N MET A 20 11.04 -4.37 4.00
CA MET A 20 12.44 -3.94 4.02
C MET A 20 12.58 -2.48 4.44
N GLN A 21 11.80 -1.58 3.85
CA GLN A 21 11.82 -0.15 4.20
C GLN A 21 11.50 0.10 5.67
N ILE A 22 10.48 -0.58 6.21
CA ILE A 22 10.10 -0.45 7.62
C ILE A 22 11.18 -0.99 8.55
N LEU A 23 11.81 -2.10 8.18
CA LEU A 23 12.92 -2.69 8.93
C LEU A 23 14.16 -1.77 8.91
N GLU A 24 14.56 -1.28 7.73
CA GLU A 24 15.69 -0.36 7.56
C GLU A 24 15.49 0.95 8.32
N LYS A 25 14.26 1.48 8.33
CA LYS A 25 13.91 2.73 9.03
C LYS A 25 13.64 2.50 10.53
N GLY A 26 13.61 1.26 11.01
CA GLY A 26 13.25 0.91 12.39
C GLY A 26 11.81 1.31 12.76
N LEU A 27 10.92 1.32 11.78
CA LEU A 27 9.51 1.72 11.94
C LEU A 27 8.61 0.57 12.34
N GLU A 28 9.14 -0.62 12.61
CA GLU A 28 8.38 -1.84 12.95
C GLU A 28 7.41 -1.63 14.13
N THR A 29 7.79 -0.75 15.07
CA THR A 29 6.98 -0.38 16.24
C THR A 29 5.91 0.67 15.92
N LYS A 30 6.06 1.43 14.83
CA LYS A 30 5.15 2.51 14.42
C LYS A 30 4.22 2.12 13.28
N ALA A 31 4.67 1.25 12.39
CA ALA A 31 3.97 0.84 11.17
C ALA A 31 3.97 -0.68 11.08
N ARG A 32 2.78 -1.27 10.95
CA ARG A 32 2.61 -2.71 10.80
C ARG A 32 2.04 -3.02 9.43
N VAL A 33 2.81 -3.74 8.61
CA VAL A 33 2.37 -4.21 7.30
C VAL A 33 1.79 -5.60 7.44
N ASN A 34 0.57 -5.79 6.95
CA ASN A 34 -0.06 -7.10 6.88
C ASN A 34 -0.40 -7.36 5.42
N GLY A 35 0.13 -8.46 4.88
CA GLY A 35 -0.24 -8.91 3.55
C GLY A 35 -1.64 -9.48 3.56
N CYS A 36 -2.50 -8.99 2.68
CA CYS A 36 -3.79 -9.63 2.40
C CYS A 36 -3.74 -10.24 1.00
N THR A 37 -4.18 -11.48 0.88
CA THR A 37 -4.10 -12.26 -0.35
C THR A 37 -5.22 -11.94 -1.34
N CYS A 38 -6.30 -11.29 -0.89
CA CYS A 38 -7.43 -10.86 -1.74
C CYS A 38 -8.28 -9.81 -1.01
N ILE A 39 -8.31 -8.56 -1.49
CA ILE A 39 -9.13 -7.47 -0.91
C ILE A 39 -10.26 -7.03 -1.88
N GLY A 40 -10.55 -7.80 -2.94
CA GLY A 40 -11.64 -7.46 -3.88
C GLY A 40 -11.19 -7.50 -5.35
N PRO A 41 -11.87 -6.77 -6.26
CA PRO A 41 -11.71 -6.96 -7.70
C PRO A 41 -10.27 -6.67 -8.14
N CYS A 42 -9.63 -7.69 -8.74
CA CYS A 42 -8.27 -7.63 -9.29
C CYS A 42 -8.11 -6.57 -10.41
N GLU A 43 -9.19 -5.92 -10.85
CA GLU A 43 -9.21 -4.96 -11.96
C GLU A 43 -8.68 -3.56 -11.59
N GLN A 44 -8.42 -3.26 -10.31
CA GLN A 44 -7.95 -1.93 -9.86
C GLN A 44 -6.50 -1.90 -9.32
N GLY A 45 -5.79 -3.03 -9.34
CA GLY A 45 -4.38 -3.13 -8.92
C GLY A 45 -4.16 -3.30 -7.40
N THR A 46 -2.92 -3.12 -6.94
CA THR A 46 -2.56 -3.26 -5.53
C THR A 46 -3.15 -2.11 -4.71
N ASN A 47 -3.94 -2.47 -3.70
CA ASN A 47 -4.56 -1.53 -2.77
C ASN A 47 -3.88 -1.61 -1.40
N MET A 48 -3.71 -0.46 -0.75
CA MET A 48 -3.17 -0.33 0.59
C MET A 48 -4.06 0.61 1.40
N ILE A 49 -4.16 0.38 2.70
CA ILE A 49 -4.85 1.30 3.62
C ILE A 49 -3.87 1.67 4.73
N VAL A 50 -3.74 2.96 5.00
CA VAL A 50 -2.92 3.48 6.10
C VAL A 50 -3.81 4.00 7.22
N TYR A 51 -3.59 3.47 8.41
CA TYR A 51 -4.26 3.88 9.65
C TYR A 51 -3.28 4.64 10.56
N PRO A 52 -3.74 5.58 11.40
CA PRO A 52 -5.15 5.88 11.73
C PRO A 52 -5.89 6.80 10.74
N GLU A 53 -5.23 7.38 9.74
CA GLU A 53 -5.85 8.37 8.85
C GLU A 53 -6.96 7.81 7.94
N GLY A 54 -7.00 6.49 7.74
CA GLY A 54 -8.01 5.85 6.90
C GLY A 54 -7.79 6.11 5.41
N ILE A 55 -6.55 6.39 5.01
CA ILE A 55 -6.19 6.73 3.64
C ILE A 55 -6.06 5.46 2.83
N PHE A 56 -6.85 5.38 1.77
CA PHE A 56 -6.82 4.28 0.81
C PHE A 56 -5.90 4.66 -0.34
N TYR A 57 -4.83 3.90 -0.54
CA TYR A 57 -3.97 3.99 -1.71
C TYR A 57 -4.36 2.93 -2.73
N THR A 58 -4.43 3.32 -4.00
CA THR A 58 -4.75 2.41 -5.11
C THR A 58 -3.73 2.58 -6.23
N ARG A 59 -3.53 1.54 -7.04
CA ARG A 59 -2.55 1.55 -8.15
C ARG A 59 -1.11 1.87 -7.70
N VAL A 60 -0.75 1.46 -6.49
CA VAL A 60 0.60 1.65 -5.93
C VAL A 60 1.60 0.82 -6.72
N SER A 61 2.71 1.43 -7.11
CA SER A 61 3.85 0.74 -7.72
C SER A 61 4.96 0.47 -6.69
N PRO A 62 5.86 -0.50 -6.93
CA PRO A 62 6.99 -0.79 -6.03
C PRO A 62 7.97 0.37 -5.85
N ASP A 63 8.00 1.33 -6.76
CA ASP A 63 8.78 2.56 -6.65
C ASP A 63 8.12 3.57 -5.68
N ASP A 64 6.80 3.69 -5.78
CA ASP A 64 5.98 4.56 -4.92
C ASP A 64 6.04 4.17 -3.44
N VAL A 65 6.29 2.89 -3.14
CA VAL A 65 6.44 2.39 -1.77
C VAL A 65 7.47 3.21 -0.99
N SER A 66 8.60 3.54 -1.62
CA SER A 66 9.66 4.29 -0.98
C SER A 66 9.22 5.71 -0.62
N GLU A 67 8.48 6.34 -1.54
CA GLU A 67 7.92 7.66 -1.32
C GLU A 67 6.83 7.64 -0.23
N ILE A 68 5.95 6.64 -0.23
CA ILE A 68 4.92 6.48 0.83
C ILE A 68 5.59 6.31 2.19
N VAL A 69 6.64 5.49 2.31
CA VAL A 69 7.31 5.32 3.59
C VAL A 69 7.99 6.62 4.04
N ASP A 70 8.68 7.32 3.15
CA ASP A 70 9.43 8.53 3.52
C ASP A 70 8.52 9.75 3.75
N GLU A 71 7.59 10.04 2.84
CA GLU A 71 6.67 11.17 2.99
C GLU A 71 5.58 10.86 4.02
N HIS A 72 4.91 9.71 3.94
CA HIS A 72 3.76 9.42 4.80
C HIS A 72 4.19 8.89 6.18
N LEU A 73 4.98 7.81 6.24
CA LEU A 73 5.33 7.19 7.52
C LEU A 73 6.39 7.97 8.31
N VAL A 74 7.36 8.59 7.63
CA VAL A 74 8.41 9.39 8.28
C VAL A 74 8.02 10.87 8.35
N GLY A 75 7.54 11.44 7.24
CA GLY A 75 7.19 12.86 7.12
C GLY A 75 5.78 13.23 7.61
N GLY A 76 4.88 12.26 7.77
CA GLY A 76 3.48 12.52 8.12
C GLY A 76 2.66 13.19 7.01
N ARG A 77 3.12 13.13 5.76
CA ARG A 77 2.45 13.70 4.58
C ARG A 77 1.95 12.60 3.65
N PRO A 78 0.64 12.40 3.52
CA PRO A 78 0.10 11.39 2.63
C PRO A 78 0.25 11.76 1.15
N VAL A 79 0.45 10.76 0.30
CA VAL A 79 0.76 10.95 -1.12
C VAL A 79 -0.52 11.07 -1.93
N GLU A 80 -1.10 12.28 -2.01
CA GLU A 80 -2.41 12.55 -2.62
C GLU A 80 -2.60 11.98 -4.04
N ARG A 81 -1.53 11.88 -4.85
CA ARG A 81 -1.59 11.32 -6.21
C ARG A 81 -2.03 9.85 -6.25
N LEU A 82 -1.81 9.10 -5.18
CA LEU A 82 -2.14 7.67 -5.04
C LEU A 82 -3.39 7.45 -4.19
N ILE A 83 -3.89 8.49 -3.51
CA ILE A 83 -5.05 8.39 -2.63
C ILE A 83 -6.29 8.18 -3.48
N TYR A 84 -7.00 7.09 -3.20
CA TYR A 84 -8.34 6.87 -3.72
C TYR A 84 -9.32 7.74 -2.95
N GLN A 85 -9.81 8.77 -3.63
CA GLN A 85 -10.93 9.54 -3.15
C GLN A 85 -12.22 8.80 -3.47
N ALA A 86 -12.82 8.16 -2.46
CA ALA A 86 -14.22 7.79 -2.56
C ALA A 86 -15.04 9.09 -2.76
N PRO A 87 -15.99 9.13 -3.69
CA PRO A 87 -16.87 10.30 -3.83
C PRO A 87 -17.58 10.52 -2.49
N ALA A 88 -17.57 11.76 -1.99
CA ALA A 88 -18.23 12.12 -0.75
C ALA A 88 -19.69 11.60 -0.76
N PRO A 89 -20.17 10.99 0.34
CA PRO A 89 -21.59 10.65 0.43
C PRO A 89 -22.39 11.96 0.31
N GLN A 90 -23.25 12.03 -0.71
CA GLN A 90 -24.23 13.11 -0.87
C GLN A 90 -25.30 13.02 0.21
#